data_AF-A0A923TZ08-F1
#
_entry.id   AF-A0A923TZ08-F1
#
_cell.length_a   1.000
_cell.length_b   1.000
_cell.length_c   1.000
_cell.angle_alpha   90.00
_cell.angle_beta   90.00
_cell.angle_gamma   90.00
#
_symmetry.space_group_name_H-M   'P 1'
#
loop_
_entity.id
_entity.type
_entity.pdbx_description
1 polymer ?
#
loop_
_entity_poly.entity_id
_entity_poly.type
_entity_poly.pdbx_seq_one_letter_code
_entity_poly.pdbx_strand_id
1 'polypeptide(L)' 'MARIAGITTEKDSKGKISKVTFDLKKHRAEIMPLLIKLGAIEEDDFEKEWKKAESVSDSLEKLKSEIKKWDWKA' A
#
# COMPACT_ATOMS: atom_id res chain seq x y z
N MET A 1 -20.34 -8.77 -12.37
CA MET A 1 -19.81 -8.26 -11.08
C MET A 1 -18.33 -8.05 -11.24
N ALA A 2 -17.85 -6.81 -11.10
CA ALA A 2 -16.42 -6.52 -11.17
C ALA A 2 -15.74 -7.19 -9.98
N ARG A 3 -14.80 -8.11 -10.24
CA ARG A 3 -13.94 -8.68 -9.21
C ARG A 3 -12.77 -7.71 -9.03
N ILE A 4 -12.77 -6.98 -7.92
CA ILE A 4 -11.62 -6.16 -7.53
C ILE A 4 -10.56 -7.12 -6.99
N ALA A 5 -9.37 -7.12 -7.60
CA ALA A 5 -8.33 -8.06 -7.25
C ALA A 5 -7.85 -7.81 -5.81
N GLY A 6 -7.99 -8.81 -4.94
CA GLY A 6 -7.64 -8.67 -3.52
C GLY A 6 -8.81 -8.30 -2.61
N ILE A 7 -10.05 -8.26 -3.11
CA ILE A 7 -11.26 -8.08 -2.29
C ILE A 7 -12.19 -9.28 -2.49
N THR A 8 -12.57 -9.91 -1.38
CA THR A 8 -13.55 -11.00 -1.36
C THR A 8 -14.71 -10.64 -0.45
N THR A 9 -15.94 -10.86 -0.90
CA THR A 9 -17.15 -10.61 -0.11
C THR A 9 -17.89 -11.92 0.12
N GLU A 10 -18.24 -12.21 1.38
CA GLU A 10 -19.15 -13.30 1.74
C GLU A 10 -20.55 -12.75 1.98
N LYS A 11 -21.56 -13.56 1.68
CA LYS A 11 -22.97 -13.22 1.86
C LYS A 11 -23.59 -14.05 2.98
N ASP A 12 -24.56 -13.47 3.69
CA ASP A 12 -25.41 -14.18 4.65
C ASP A 12 -26.46 -15.06 3.94
N SER A 13 -27.25 -15.79 4.74
CA SER A 13 -28.34 -16.64 4.28
C SER A 13 -29.48 -15.87 3.59
N LYS A 14 -29.50 -14.54 3.68
CA LYS A 14 -30.46 -13.65 3.02
C LYS A 14 -29.87 -13.00 1.75
N GLY A 15 -28.64 -13.38 1.37
CA GLY A 15 -27.95 -12.86 0.19
C GLY A 15 -27.34 -11.46 0.36
N LYS A 16 -27.28 -10.92 1.58
CA LYS A 16 -26.65 -9.63 1.89
C LYS A 16 -25.17 -9.81 2.23
N ILE A 17 -24.33 -8.84 1.90
CA ILE A 17 -22.89 -8.90 2.24
C ILE A 17 -22.75 -8.87 3.77
N SER A 18 -22.12 -9.90 4.32
CA SER A 18 -21.91 -10.07 5.75
C SER A 18 -20.45 -9.89 6.17
N LYS A 19 -19.51 -10.19 5.26
CA LYS A 19 -18.08 -10.08 5.52
C LYS A 19 -17.35 -9.66 4.26
N VAL A 20 -16.33 -8.83 4.44
CA VAL A 20 -15.41 -8.43 3.38
C VAL A 20 -14.00 -8.71 3.85
N THR A 21 -13.23 -9.41 3.02
CA THR A 21 -11.83 -9.72 3.24
C THR A 21 -11.01 -8.94 2.23
N PHE A 22 -9.99 -8.25 2.72
CA PHE A 22 -9.09 -7.45 1.90
C PHE A 22 -7.65 -7.97 1.99
N ASP A 23 -6.99 -8.05 0.85
CA ASP A 23 -5.55 -8.24 0.75
C ASP A 23 -4.84 -6.94 1.15
N LEU A 24 -4.25 -6.95 2.35
CA LEU A 24 -3.57 -5.81 2.94
C LEU A 24 -2.36 -5.33 2.13
N LYS A 25 -1.79 -6.17 1.25
CA LYS A 25 -0.68 -5.73 0.37
C LYS A 25 -1.19 -4.91 -0.80
N LYS A 26 -2.40 -5.18 -1.29
CA LYS A 26 -2.98 -4.52 -2.46
C LYS A 26 -3.77 -3.27 -2.12
N HIS A 27 -4.40 -3.26 -0.94
CA HIS A 27 -5.27 -2.17 -0.48
C HIS A 27 -4.74 -1.52 0.81
N ARG A 28 -3.42 -1.49 0.95
CA ARG A 28 -2.73 -1.00 2.16
C ARG A 28 -3.13 0.44 2.48
N ALA A 29 -3.09 1.32 1.48
CA ALA A 29 -3.34 2.75 1.67
C ALA A 29 -4.77 3.05 2.10
N GLU A 30 -5.76 2.34 1.54
CA GLU A 30 -7.16 2.57 1.84
C GLU A 30 -7.57 2.00 3.21
N ILE A 31 -6.91 0.93 3.68
CA ILE A 31 -7.35 0.14 4.83
C ILE A 31 -6.52 0.41 6.09
N MET A 32 -5.27 0.88 5.97
CA MET A 32 -4.41 1.16 7.12
C MET A 32 -5.07 2.08 8.18
N PRO A 33 -5.74 3.19 7.80
CA PRO A 33 -6.39 4.05 8.78
C PRO A 33 -7.49 3.34 9.57
N LEU A 34 -8.16 2.36 8.96
CA LEU A 34 -9.17 1.54 9.61
C LEU A 34 -8.52 0.56 10.59
N LEU A 35 -7.41 -0.08 10.20
CA LEU A 35 -6.71 -1.07 11.03
C LEU A 35 -6.08 -0.46 12.29
N ILE A 36 -5.52 0.74 12.17
CA ILE A 36 -5.01 1.52 13.31
C ILE A 36 -6.16 1.86 14.28
N LYS A 37 -7.29 2.35 13.76
CA LYS A 37 -8.47 2.64 14.58
C LYS A 37 -9.03 1.42 15.31
N LEU A 38 -8.91 0.25 14.71
CA LEU A 38 -9.34 -1.02 15.30
C LEU A 38 -8.32 -1.59 16.30
N GLY A 39 -7.15 -0.97 16.46
CA GLY A 39 -6.05 -1.50 17.28
C GLY A 39 -5.49 -2.82 16.75
N ALA A 40 -5.77 -3.16 15.49
CA ALA A 40 -5.30 -4.39 14.86
C ALA A 40 -3.81 -4.32 14.50
N ILE A 41 -3.27 -3.10 14.39
CA ILE A 41 -1.86 -2.82 14.10
C ILE A 41 -1.47 -1.59 14.93
N GLU A 42 -0.35 -1.68 15.63
CA GLU A 42 0.27 -0.54 16.31
C GLU A 42 1.04 0.31 15.29
N GLU A 43 0.98 1.64 15.45
CA GLU A 43 1.48 2.65 14.50
C GLU A 43 3.02 2.61 14.33
N ASP A 44 3.75 1.96 15.24
CA ASP A 44 5.05 2.49 15.67
C ASP A 44 6.31 2.08 14.88
N ASP A 45 6.35 0.89 14.26
CA ASP A 45 7.56 0.44 13.55
C ASP A 45 7.41 0.45 12.03
N PHE A 46 6.21 0.15 11.53
CA PHE A 46 5.99 0.05 10.09
C PHE A 46 5.80 1.41 9.43
N GLU A 47 5.21 2.40 10.10
CA GLU A 47 5.15 3.77 9.56
C GLU A 47 6.53 4.44 9.53
N LYS A 48 7.43 4.13 10.47
CA LYS A 48 8.83 4.60 10.44
C LYS A 48 9.61 4.01 9.28
N GLU A 49 9.52 2.71 9.07
CA GLU A 49 10.13 2.02 7.93
C GLU A 49 9.52 2.49 6.59
N TRP A 50 8.22 2.77 6.57
CA TRP A 50 7.50 3.21 5.37
C TRP A 50 7.73 4.69 5.01
N LYS A 51 7.80 5.60 5.99
CA LYS A 51 8.24 7.00 5.77
C LYS A 51 9.70 7.07 5.29
N LYS A 52 10.52 6.08 5.63
CA LYS A 52 11.86 5.91 5.04
C LYS A 52 11.82 5.35 3.61
N ALA A 53 10.79 4.58 3.26
CA ALA A 53 10.62 3.97 1.95
C ALA A 53 9.92 4.89 0.92
N GLU A 54 9.21 5.93 1.35
CA GLU A 54 8.80 7.05 0.52
C GLU A 54 10.05 7.89 0.17
N SER A 55 10.48 8.03 -1.08
CA SER A 55 9.74 8.08 -2.32
C SER A 55 10.55 7.34 -3.41
N VAL A 56 9.98 6.28 -4.01
CA VAL A 56 10.57 5.60 -5.19
C VAL A 56 10.79 6.61 -6.31
N SER A 57 9.93 7.63 -6.42
CA SER A 57 10.11 8.77 -7.33
C SER A 57 11.33 9.63 -6.99
N ASP A 58 11.61 9.90 -5.72
CA ASP A 58 12.78 10.71 -5.29
C ASP A 58 14.07 9.90 -5.48
N SER A 59 13.99 8.59 -5.28
CA SER A 59 15.07 7.66 -5.55
C SER A 59 15.35 7.55 -7.05
N LEU A 60 14.31 7.51 -7.89
CA LEU A 60 14.42 7.51 -9.35
C LEU A 60 14.94 8.85 -9.89
N GLU A 61 14.51 9.98 -9.34
CA GLU A 61 15.04 11.30 -9.72
C GLU A 61 16.50 11.47 -9.30
N LYS A 62 16.89 10.98 -8.11
CA LYS A 62 18.30 10.89 -7.72
C LYS A 62 19.10 10.02 -8.68
N LEU A 63 18.61 8.82 -9.00
CA LEU A 63 19.27 7.91 -9.94
C LEU A 63 19.43 8.52 -11.34
N LYS A 64 18.39 9.16 -11.87
CA LYS A 64 18.46 9.90 -13.15
C LYS A 64 19.45 11.05 -13.09
N SER A 65 19.51 11.77 -11.97
CA SER A 65 20.48 12.86 -11.79
C SER A 65 21.93 12.36 -11.74
N GLU A 66 22.15 11.17 -11.16
CA GLU A 66 23.47 10.52 -11.11
C GLU A 66 23.89 9.99 -12.49
N ILE A 67 22.97 9.37 -13.23
CA ILE A 67 23.21 8.90 -14.61
C ILE A 67 23.56 10.09 -15.53
N LYS A 68 22.86 11.22 -15.41
CA LYS A 68 23.22 12.46 -16.13
C LYS A 68 24.61 12.99 -15.76
N LYS A 69 25.05 12.78 -14.52
CA LYS A 69 26.44 13.07 -14.10
C LYS A 69 27.44 12.02 -14.58
N TRP A 70 27.06 10.97 -15.30
CA TRP A 70 28.01 10.06 -15.93
C TRP A 70 28.11 10.33 -17.44
N ASP A 71 27.06 10.92 -18.02
CA ASP A 71 26.97 11.33 -19.43
C ASP A 71 27.90 12.50 -19.85
N TRP A 72 28.68 13.09 -18.92
CA TRP A 72 29.70 14.11 -19.24
C TRP A 72 31.12 13.55 -19.36
N LYS A 73 31.29 12.22 -19.28
CA LYS A 73 32.58 11.54 -19.48
C LYS A 73 32.60 10.61 -20.69
N ALA A 74 31.77 10.88 -21.70
CA ALA A 74 31.86 10.28 -23.03
C ALA A 74 32.32 11.33 -24.06
#